data_AF-A0A1S8C893-F1
#
_entry.id   AF-A0A1S8C893-F1
#
_cell.length_a   1.000
_cell.length_b   1.000
_cell.length_c   1.000
_cell.angle_alpha   90.00
_cell.angle_beta   90.00
_cell.angle_gamma   90.00
#
_symmetry.space_group_name_H-M   'P 1'
#
loop_
_entity.id
_entity.type
_entity.pdbx_description
1 polymer ?
#
loop_
_entity_poly.entity_id
_entity_poly.type
_entity_poly.pdbx_seq_one_letter_code
_entity_poly.pdbx_strand_id
1 'polypeptide(L)'
;MRAVQITEFGGPEVLNVVDLPDPVPADGEQLYEVSSAGVNFADTHQTENSYLAPQELPLIPGAEFVGTPVGGGPRVVGLLAGGGYAERVAVHPR
;
A
#
# COMPACT_ATOMS: atom_id res chain seq x y z
N MET A 1 4.74 5.84 9.91
CA MET A 1 4.69 6.36 8.53
C MET A 1 3.39 7.08 8.22
N ARG A 2 3.43 8.03 7.28
CA ARG A 2 2.22 8.53 6.61
C ARG A 2 1.71 7.49 5.61
N ALA A 3 0.39 7.35 5.53
CA ALA A 3 -0.28 6.52 4.54
C ALA A 3 -1.63 7.13 4.14
N VAL A 4 -2.14 6.75 2.97
CA VAL A 4 -3.53 7.03 2.56
C VAL A 4 -4.40 5.87 3.04
N GLN A 5 -5.30 6.13 3.97
CA GLN A 5 -6.24 5.14 4.49
C GLN A 5 -7.68 5.56 4.19
N ILE A 6 -8.51 4.58 3.85
CA ILE A 6 -9.97 4.71 3.83
C ILE A 6 -10.56 3.95 5.01
N THR A 7 -11.60 4.52 5.63
CA THR A 7 -12.36 3.90 6.72
C THR A 7 -13.85 3.73 6.38
N GLU A 8 -14.23 4.19 5.19
CA GLU A 8 -15.50 3.99 4.52
C GLU A 8 -15.25 3.86 3.01
N PHE A 9 -16.18 3.24 2.28
CA PHE A 9 -16.06 3.10 0.82
C PHE A 9 -16.59 4.33 0.11
N GLY A 10 -15.93 4.74 -0.97
CA GLY A 10 -16.32 5.91 -1.75
C GLY A 10 -15.30 6.28 -2.83
N GLY A 11 -15.49 7.49 -3.38
CA GLY A 11 -14.58 8.09 -4.36
C GLY A 11 -13.34 8.71 -3.70
N PRO A 12 -12.64 9.63 -4.37
CA PRO A 12 -11.42 10.24 -3.83
C PRO A 12 -11.61 11.00 -2.51
N GLU A 13 -12.84 11.41 -2.17
CA GLU A 13 -13.18 12.12 -0.94
C GLU A 13 -12.96 11.30 0.33
N VAL A 14 -12.91 9.96 0.25
CA VAL A 14 -12.67 9.09 1.41
C VAL A 14 -11.18 8.86 1.67
N LEU A 15 -10.30 9.32 0.76
CA LEU A 15 -8.85 9.16 0.87
C LEU A 15 -8.27 10.13 1.91
N ASN A 16 -7.88 9.60 3.07
CA ASN A 16 -7.32 10.40 4.15
C ASN A 16 -5.83 10.08 4.36
N VAL A 17 -4.98 11.11 4.38
CA VAL A 17 -3.59 10.95 4.83
C VAL A 17 -3.58 10.88 6.35
N VAL A 18 -3.09 9.78 6.88
CA VAL A 18 -3.02 9.49 8.32
C VAL A 18 -1.62 9.05 8.72
N ASP A 19 -1.27 9.23 9.99
CA ASP A 19 -0.07 8.66 10.58
C ASP A 19 -0.39 7.28 11.18
N LEU A 20 0.32 6.25 10.73
CA LEU A 20 0.22 4.87 11.21
C LEU A 20 1.58 4.36 11.69
N PRO A 21 1.63 3.33 12.56
CA PRO A 21 2.86 2.60 12.80
C PRO A 21 3.43 2.03 11.50
N ASP A 22 4.75 1.88 11.44
CA ASP A 22 5.35 1.19 10.30
C ASP A 22 4.95 -0.29 10.31
N PRO A 23 4.80 -0.92 9.13
CA PRO A 23 4.45 -2.33 9.07
C PRO A 23 5.60 -3.16 9.62
N VAL A 24 5.26 -4.22 10.35
CA VAL A 24 6.22 -5.19 10.87
C VAL A 24 6.28 -6.34 9.87
N PRO A 25 7.43 -6.60 9.22
CA PRO A 25 7.54 -7.72 8.28
C PRO A 25 7.23 -9.05 8.95
N ALA A 26 6.41 -9.87 8.30
CA ALA A 26 6.23 -11.27 8.67
C ALA A 26 7.43 -12.13 8.23
N ASP A 27 7.39 -13.42 8.57
CA ASP A 27 8.42 -14.38 8.16
C ASP A 27 8.57 -14.42 6.64
N GLY A 28 9.77 -14.07 6.16
CA GLY A 28 10.11 -14.02 4.74
C GLY A 28 9.80 -12.69 4.05
N GLU A 29 9.17 -11.74 4.73
CA GLU A 29 8.98 -10.39 4.23
C GLU A 29 10.18 -9.49 4.58
N GLN A 30 10.31 -8.41 3.81
CA GLN A 30 11.26 -7.34 4.07
C GLN A 30 10.54 -5.99 4.07
N LEU A 31 11.01 -5.08 4.93
CA LEU A 31 10.53 -3.70 4.96
C LEU A 31 11.22 -2.86 3.88
N TYR A 32 10.45 -2.07 3.15
CA TYR A 32 10.94 -1.16 2.12
C TYR A 32 10.50 0.28 2.39
N GLU A 33 11.40 1.23 2.14
CA GLU A 33 11.07 2.65 2.01
C GLU A 33 10.52 2.91 0.61
N VAL A 34 9.29 3.42 0.53
CA VAL A 34 8.60 3.70 -0.73
C VAL A 34 9.08 5.05 -1.27
N SER A 35 9.62 5.03 -2.49
CA SER A 35 10.01 6.22 -3.24
C SER A 35 8.93 6.70 -4.21
N SER A 36 8.08 5.79 -4.68
CA SER A 36 7.00 6.07 -5.62
C SER A 36 5.93 4.99 -5.49
N ALA A 37 4.66 5.38 -5.54
CA ALA A 37 3.52 4.46 -5.61
C ALA A 37 2.87 4.55 -6.99
N GLY A 38 2.50 3.41 -7.56
CA GLY A 38 1.74 3.35 -8.81
C GLY A 38 0.25 3.57 -8.56
N VAL A 39 -0.39 4.40 -9.38
CA VAL A 39 -1.84 4.63 -9.34
C VAL A 39 -2.47 3.94 -10.55
N ASN A 40 -3.41 3.04 -10.29
CA ASN A 40 -4.06 2.20 -11.28
C ASN A 40 -5.58 2.41 -11.24
N PHE A 41 -6.26 2.12 -12.35
CA PHE A 41 -7.73 2.17 -12.40
C PHE A 41 -8.38 1.15 -11.44
N ALA A 42 -7.69 0.04 -11.13
CA ALA A 42 -8.17 -0.92 -10.14
C ALA A 42 -8.27 -0.31 -8.73
N ASP A 43 -7.47 0.71 -8.41
CA ASP A 43 -7.46 1.34 -7.08
C ASP A 43 -8.80 2.07 -6.81
N THR A 44 -9.44 2.64 -7.83
CA THR A 44 -10.78 3.27 -7.67
C THR A 44 -11.84 2.23 -7.34
N HIS A 45 -11.75 1.05 -7.97
CA HIS A 45 -12.66 -0.04 -7.66
C HIS A 45 -12.43 -0.64 -6.26
N GLN A 46 -11.20 -0.61 -5.76
CA GLN A 46 -10.91 -0.99 -4.36
C GLN A 46 -11.55 0.01 -3.40
N THR A 47 -11.40 1.32 -3.62
CA THR A 47 -11.96 2.33 -2.71
C THR A 47 -13.48 2.37 -2.71
N GLU A 48 -14.11 2.09 -3.84
CA GLU A 48 -15.57 2.01 -3.99
C GLU A 48 -16.15 0.63 -3.59
N ASN A 49 -15.30 -0.35 -3.27
CA ASN A 49 -15.68 -1.76 -3.08
C ASN A 49 -16.50 -2.33 -4.24
N SER A 50 -16.18 -1.92 -5.48
CA SER A 50 -16.86 -2.35 -6.71
C SER A 50 -16.06 -3.41 -7.49
N TYR A 51 -14.92 -3.83 -6.96
CA TYR A 51 -14.07 -4.84 -7.56
C TYR A 51 -14.63 -6.27 -7.40
N LEU A 52 -14.06 -7.23 -8.14
CA LEU A 52 -14.52 -8.63 -8.13
C LEU A 52 -14.42 -9.31 -6.75
N ALA A 53 -13.43 -8.91 -5.95
CA ALA A 53 -13.23 -9.41 -4.59
C ALA A 53 -13.64 -8.32 -3.57
N PRO A 54 -14.40 -8.69 -2.52
CA PRO A 54 -14.78 -7.74 -1.48
C PRO A 54 -13.55 -7.21 -0.76
N GLN A 55 -13.55 -5.90 -0.47
CA GLN A 55 -12.52 -5.24 0.31
C GLN A 55 -12.91 -5.20 1.80
N GLU A 56 -11.93 -5.16 2.68
CA GLU A 56 -12.13 -4.99 4.12
C GLU A 56 -11.60 -3.63 4.57
N LEU A 57 -12.35 -2.96 5.45
CA LEU A 57 -11.96 -1.68 6.04
C LEU A 57 -11.41 -1.91 7.46
N PRO A 58 -10.44 -1.10 7.94
CA PRO A 58 -9.79 -0.01 7.20
C PRO A 58 -8.78 -0.54 6.16
N LEU A 59 -8.67 0.16 5.03
CA LEU A 59 -7.82 -0.24 3.90
C LEU A 59 -6.82 0.87 3.57
N ILE A 60 -5.59 0.49 3.24
CA ILE A 60 -4.63 1.34 2.54
C ILE A 60 -4.61 0.86 1.08
N PRO A 61 -5.08 1.67 0.11
CA PRO A 61 -5.06 1.28 -1.30
C PRO A 61 -3.64 1.24 -1.90
N GLY A 62 -3.55 0.79 -3.15
CA GLY A 62 -2.33 0.82 -3.95
C GLY A 62 -1.66 -0.54 -4.06
N ALA A 63 -1.51 -0.99 -5.30
CA ALA A 63 -0.95 -2.31 -5.63
C ALA A 63 0.53 -2.27 -6.03
N GLU A 64 1.12 -1.11 -6.28
CA GLU A 64 2.47 -1.03 -6.84
C GLU A 64 3.33 -0.03 -6.09
N PHE A 65 4.60 -0.37 -5.89
CA PHE A 65 5.58 0.55 -5.35
C PHE A 65 6.94 0.39 -6.03
N VAL A 66 7.73 1.45 -5.94
CA VAL A 66 9.17 1.42 -6.17
C VAL A 66 9.85 1.89 -4.90
N GLY A 67 10.81 1.13 -4.40
CA GLY A 67 11.43 1.41 -3.12
C GLY A 67 12.80 0.78 -2.94
N THR A 68 13.38 0.99 -1.76
CA THR A 68 14.65 0.36 -1.34
C THR A 68 14.45 -0.32 0.00
N PRO A 69 15.09 -1.47 0.25
CA PRO A 69 14.98 -2.13 1.54
C PRO A 69 15.49 -1.24 2.67
N VAL A 70 14.81 -1.29 3.82
CA VAL A 70 15.32 -0.68 5.05
C VAL A 70 16.60 -1.42 5.45
N GLY A 71 17.68 -0.67 5.69
CA GLY A 71 19.03 -1.22 5.87
C GLY A 71 19.88 -1.22 4.59
N GLY A 72 19.31 -0.81 3.45
CA GLY A 72 20.03 -0.65 2.18
C GLY A 72 19.92 -1.88 1.27
N GLY A 73 20.20 -1.66 -0.02
CA GLY A 73 20.08 -2.68 -1.07
C GLY A 73 19.68 -2.06 -2.40
N PRO A 74 19.51 -2.88 -3.45
CA PRO A 74 19.07 -2.39 -4.75
C PRO A 74 17.64 -1.81 -4.67
N ARG A 75 17.37 -0.83 -5.52
CA ARG A 75 16.02 -0.33 -5.75
C ARG A 75 15.19 -1.42 -6.46
N VAL A 76 13.99 -1.66 -5.97
CA VAL A 76 13.06 -2.67 -6.50
C VAL A 76 11.77 -2.03 -6.95
N VAL A 77 11.10 -2.69 -7.89
CA VAL A 77 9.67 -2.52 -8.16
C VAL A 77 8.96 -3.74 -7.55
N GLY A 78 7.82 -3.52 -6.90
CA GLY A 78 7.05 -4.59 -6.26
C GLY A 78 5.56 -4.45 -6.49
N LEU A 79 4.89 -5.61 -6.51
CA LEU A 79 3.44 -5.75 -6.59
C LEU A 79 2.92 -6.18 -5.21
N LEU A 80 1.81 -5.59 -4.79
CA LEU A 80 1.18 -5.76 -3.49
C LEU A 80 -0.29 -6.14 -3.68
N ALA A 81 -0.86 -6.82 -2.69
CA ALA A 81 -2.32 -7.01 -2.62
C ALA A 81 -3.06 -5.71 -2.22
N GLY A 82 -2.34 -4.78 -1.61
CA GLY A 82 -2.78 -3.48 -1.10
C GLY A 82 -1.67 -2.88 -0.24
N GLY A 83 -1.84 -1.66 0.25
CA GLY A 83 -0.89 -1.01 1.16
C GLY A 83 0.16 -0.11 0.49
N GLY A 84 0.16 0.00 -0.84
CA GLY A 84 1.18 0.73 -1.59
C GLY A 84 1.15 2.25 -1.41
N TYR A 85 0.01 2.82 -1.00
CA TYR A 85 -0.10 4.26 -0.71
C TYR A 85 0.40 4.58 0.70
N ALA A 86 1.61 4.17 1.01
CA ALA A 86 2.27 4.36 2.30
C ALA A 86 3.75 4.68 2.11
N GLU A 87 4.38 5.34 3.10
CA GLU A 87 5.83 5.60 3.03
C GLU A 87 6.67 4.32 3.21
N ARG A 88 6.11 3.26 3.81
CA ARG A 88 6.77 1.96 3.98
C ARG A 88 5.82 0.80 3.71
N VAL A 89 6.38 -0.29 3.17
CA VAL A 89 5.64 -1.53 2.92
C VAL A 89 6.47 -2.73 3.35
N ALA A 90 5.81 -3.74 3.90
CA ALA A 90 6.40 -5.05 4.14
C ALA A 90 5.90 -6.03 3.07
N VAL A 91 6.81 -6.66 2.34
CA VAL A 91 6.46 -7.62 1.28
C VAL A 91 7.59 -8.63 1.08
N HIS A 92 7.24 -9.82 0.58
CA HIS A 92 8.20 -10.84 0.22
C HIS A 92 9.08 -10.38 -0.97
N PRO A 93 10.41 -10.63 -0.95
CA PRO A 93 11.34 -10.19 -1.99
C PRO A 93 11.35 -11.06 -3.26
N ARG A 94 10.29 -11.84 -3.55
CA ARG A 94 10.22 -12.75 -4.72
C ARG A 94 8.91 -12.59 -5.46
#